data_AF-A0A3S0ZNY9-F1
#
_entry.id   AF-A0A3S0ZNY9-F1
#
_cell.length_a   1.000
_cell.length_b   1.000
_cell.length_c   1.000
_cell.angle_alpha   90.00
_cell.angle_beta   90.00
_cell.angle_gamma   90.00
#
_symmetry.space_group_name_H-M   'P 1'
#
loop_
_entity.id
_entity.type
_entity.pdbx_description
1 polymer ?
#
loop_
_entity_poly.entity_id
_entity_poly.type
_entity_poly.pdbx_seq_one_letter_code
_entity_poly.pdbx_strand_id
1 'polypeptide(L)'
;MELPVAKFYGRNRGLKRKNYSKLIAEQLRVPKPFNARILGPFMCWETFYRQKEAFDFADSKSEDLRVFAFESSTMGDAGSSSGQRRYLVTSLMQFWHHYRDLLTSQRHHYEVIREGHNCKLFFDLEFLTE
;
A
#
# COMPACT_ATOMS: atom_id res chain seq x y z
N MET A 1 -18.64 -9.22 31.06
CA MET A 1 -17.51 -8.54 31.72
C MET A 1 -16.75 -7.82 30.61
N GLU A 2 -17.09 -6.57 30.33
CA GLU A 2 -16.50 -5.81 29.21
C GLU A 2 -15.15 -5.22 29.64
N LEU A 3 -14.08 -5.59 28.94
CA LEU A 3 -12.76 -5.02 29.19
C LEU A 3 -12.57 -3.76 28.33
N PRO A 4 -12.05 -2.65 28.89
CA PRO A 4 -11.88 -1.40 28.15
C PRO A 4 -10.86 -1.53 27.00
N VAL A 5 -11.27 -1.10 25.79
CA VAL A 5 -10.48 -1.06 24.53
C VAL A 5 -9.11 -0.39 24.69
N ALA A 6 -8.96 0.49 25.68
CA ALA A 6 -7.72 1.20 25.99
C ALA A 6 -6.52 0.29 26.35
N LYS A 7 -6.75 -0.98 26.73
CA LYS A 7 -5.66 -1.94 26.97
C LYS A 7 -4.98 -2.42 25.68
N PHE A 8 -5.65 -2.32 24.53
CA PHE A 8 -5.15 -2.85 23.26
C PHE A 8 -4.22 -1.87 22.50
N TYR A 9 -4.43 -0.56 22.60
CA TYR A 9 -3.71 0.44 21.78
C TYR A 9 -2.58 1.21 22.49
N GLY A 10 -2.22 0.81 23.71
CA GLY A 10 -1.09 1.40 24.42
C GLY A 10 -1.34 2.82 24.97
N ARG A 11 -0.54 3.18 25.98
CA ARG A 11 -0.65 4.43 26.75
C ARG A 11 -0.02 5.60 25.97
N ASN A 12 -0.74 6.72 25.85
CA ASN A 12 -0.23 7.96 25.24
C ASN A 12 1.06 8.44 25.94
N ARG A 13 2.22 8.20 25.31
CA ARG A 13 3.49 8.82 25.68
C ARG A 13 3.54 10.21 25.06
N GLY A 14 3.86 11.23 25.88
CA GLY A 14 3.79 12.65 25.53
C GLY A 14 4.34 13.01 24.16
N LEU A 15 3.63 13.88 23.46
CA LEU A 15 3.95 14.37 22.12
C LEU A 15 5.33 15.04 22.10
N LYS A 16 6.34 14.36 21.52
CA LYS A 16 7.63 14.99 21.23
C LYS A 16 7.41 16.12 20.21
N ARG A 17 8.07 17.28 20.43
CA ARG A 17 8.04 18.42 19.49
C ARG A 17 8.43 17.95 18.09
N LYS A 18 7.51 18.10 17.14
CA LYS A 18 7.71 17.73 15.74
C LYS A 18 8.57 18.80 15.06
N ASN A 19 9.61 18.37 14.35
CA ASN A 19 10.48 19.28 13.59
C ASN A 19 9.86 19.51 12.20
N TYR A 20 9.05 20.57 12.08
CA TYR A 20 8.19 20.81 10.92
C TYR A 20 8.95 21.00 9.61
N SER A 21 10.17 21.54 9.62
CA SER A 21 10.99 21.70 8.42
C SER A 21 11.38 20.36 7.79
N LYS A 22 11.70 19.36 8.61
CA LYS A 22 12.01 18.00 8.14
C LYS A 22 10.77 17.30 7.58
N LEU A 23 9.61 17.50 8.22
CA LEU A 23 8.34 16.95 7.75
C LEU A 23 7.91 17.52 6.39
N ILE A 24 8.08 18.84 6.19
CA ILE A 24 7.81 19.50 4.91
C ILE A 24 8.77 19.00 3.83
N ALA A 25 10.06 18.87 4.13
CA ALA A 25 11.03 18.32 3.18
C ALA A 25 10.73 16.86 2.80
N GLU A 26 10.18 16.07 3.71
CA GLU A 26 9.75 14.70 3.43
C GLU A 26 8.50 14.66 2.53
N GLN A 27 7.53 15.54 2.78
CA GLN A 27 6.32 15.68 1.95
C GLN A 27 6.60 16.20 0.53
N LEU A 28 7.66 16.99 0.37
CA LEU A 28 8.08 17.55 -0.93
C LEU A 28 9.09 16.66 -1.68
N ARG A 29 9.38 15.44 -1.20
CA ARG A 29 10.26 14.53 -1.94
C ARG A 29 9.66 14.21 -3.30
N VAL A 30 10.33 14.70 -4.35
CA VAL A 30 10.02 14.33 -5.73
C VAL A 30 10.44 12.86 -5.92
N PRO A 31 9.51 11.95 -6.29
CA PRO A 31 9.84 10.57 -6.56
C PRO A 31 10.91 10.48 -7.65
N LYS A 32 11.90 9.61 -7.49
CA LYS A 32 12.87 9.37 -8.55
C LYS A 32 12.14 8.77 -9.76
N PRO A 33 12.37 9.26 -10.99
CA PRO A 33 11.73 8.69 -12.16
C PRO A 33 12.15 7.22 -12.30
N PHE A 34 11.19 6.37 -12.64
CA PHE A 34 11.47 4.97 -12.95
C PHE A 34 11.89 4.88 -14.42
N ASN A 35 13.15 4.54 -14.67
CA ASN A 35 13.73 4.59 -16.01
C ASN A 35 13.41 3.33 -16.81
N ALA A 36 12.65 3.48 -17.91
CA ALA A 36 12.41 2.39 -18.85
C ALA A 36 13.69 1.98 -19.52
N ARG A 37 13.91 0.67 -19.65
CA ARG A 37 14.93 0.13 -20.55
C ARG A 37 14.21 -0.49 -21.74
N ILE A 38 14.85 -0.45 -22.91
CA ILE A 38 14.33 -1.05 -24.14
C ILE A 38 13.98 -2.53 -23.94
N LEU A 39 14.79 -3.24 -23.14
CA LEU A 39 14.58 -4.63 -22.73
C LEU A 39 14.10 -4.75 -21.27
N GLY A 40 13.65 -3.64 -20.68
CA GLY A 40 13.17 -3.58 -19.29
C GLY A 40 11.70 -3.98 -19.19
N PRO A 41 11.20 -4.20 -17.97
CA PRO A 41 9.80 -4.53 -17.77
C PRO A 41 8.90 -3.39 -18.23
N PHE A 42 7.73 -3.76 -18.73
CA PHE A 42 6.72 -2.86 -19.25
C PHE A 42 6.27 -1.84 -18.20
N MET A 43 6.20 -0.56 -18.58
CA MET A 43 5.75 0.53 -17.73
C MET A 43 4.24 0.46 -17.48
N CYS A 44 3.84 0.04 -16.29
CA CYS A 44 2.44 -0.06 -15.92
C CYS A 44 2.24 0.45 -14.50
N TRP A 45 1.43 1.49 -14.35
CA TRP A 45 1.02 2.05 -13.07
C TRP A 45 -0.44 2.50 -13.14
N GLU A 46 -1.34 1.52 -13.23
CA GLU A 46 -2.77 1.78 -13.47
C GLU A 46 -3.60 1.50 -12.21
N THR A 47 -4.53 2.41 -11.89
CA THR A 47 -5.36 2.28 -10.69
C THR A 47 -6.84 2.09 -11.03
N PHE A 48 -7.50 1.21 -10.29
CA PHE A 48 -8.88 0.82 -10.47
C PHE A 48 -9.64 0.94 -9.15
N TYR A 49 -10.95 1.18 -9.25
CA TYR A 49 -11.84 1.19 -8.09
C TYR A 49 -12.31 -0.22 -7.72
N ARG A 50 -12.47 -1.11 -8.71
CA ARG A 50 -12.94 -2.48 -8.49
C ARG A 50 -11.82 -3.49 -8.68
N GLN A 51 -11.73 -4.45 -7.76
CA GLN A 51 -10.75 -5.54 -7.83
C GLN A 51 -10.84 -6.33 -9.14
N LYS A 52 -12.08 -6.61 -9.56
CA LYS A 52 -12.33 -7.36 -10.80
C LYS A 52 -11.75 -6.65 -12.03
N GLU A 53 -11.92 -5.33 -12.12
CA GLU A 53 -11.39 -4.54 -13.25
C GLU A 53 -9.85 -4.56 -13.27
N ALA A 54 -9.21 -4.51 -12.10
CA ALA A 54 -7.77 -4.64 -12.00
C ALA A 54 -7.26 -6.01 -12.47
N PHE A 55 -7.97 -7.10 -12.13
CA PHE A 55 -7.62 -8.43 -12.63
C PHE A 55 -7.87 -8.60 -14.11
N ASP A 56 -9.04 -8.16 -14.61
CA ASP A 56 -9.36 -8.24 -16.03
C ASP A 56 -8.33 -7.44 -16.86
N PHE A 57 -7.87 -6.29 -16.35
CA PHE A 57 -6.78 -5.54 -16.96
C PHE A 57 -5.44 -6.30 -16.91
N ALA A 58 -5.06 -6.85 -15.75
CA ALA A 58 -3.83 -7.64 -15.63
C ALA A 58 -3.81 -8.86 -16.56
N ASP A 59 -4.97 -9.52 -16.77
CA ASP A 59 -5.12 -10.65 -17.71
C ASP A 59 -5.01 -10.25 -19.17
N SER A 60 -5.42 -9.03 -19.50
CA SER A 60 -5.31 -8.50 -20.87
C SER A 60 -3.86 -8.23 -21.30
N LYS A 61 -2.92 -8.35 -20.36
CA LYS A 61 -1.50 -8.07 -20.50
C LYS A 61 -0.72 -9.38 -20.52
N SER A 62 0.30 -9.46 -21.38
CA SER A 62 1.17 -10.64 -21.47
C SER A 62 2.33 -10.58 -20.47
N GLU A 63 2.44 -9.48 -19.73
CA GLU A 63 3.50 -9.20 -18.77
C GLU A 63 3.21 -9.74 -17.36
N ASP A 64 4.26 -9.97 -16.57
CA ASP A 64 4.16 -10.34 -15.15
C ASP A 64 3.72 -9.13 -14.29
N LEU A 65 2.42 -8.83 -14.35
CA LEU A 65 1.76 -7.80 -13.57
C LEU A 65 1.08 -8.39 -12.34
N ARG A 66 1.10 -7.62 -11.25
CA ARG A 66 0.44 -7.96 -10.00
C ARG A 66 -0.56 -6.89 -9.61
N VAL A 67 -1.52 -7.30 -8.80
CA VAL A 67 -2.54 -6.42 -8.23
C VAL A 67 -2.22 -6.16 -6.77
N PHE A 68 -2.13 -4.88 -6.40
CA PHE A 68 -1.95 -4.42 -5.04
C PHE A 68 -3.17 -3.61 -4.61
N ALA A 69 -3.75 -3.92 -3.47
CA ALA A 69 -4.74 -3.05 -2.85
C ALA A 69 -4.01 -1.97 -2.03
N PHE A 70 -4.50 -0.73 -2.03
CA PHE A 70 -3.92 0.33 -1.22
C PHE A 70 -4.97 1.25 -0.63
N GLU A 71 -4.63 1.81 0.54
CA GLU A 71 -5.44 2.78 1.28
C GLU A 71 -4.75 4.14 1.21
N SER A 72 -5.48 5.18 0.82
CA SER A 72 -4.96 6.55 0.82
C SER A 72 -5.75 7.42 1.78
N SER A 73 -5.01 8.16 2.62
CA SER A 73 -5.54 9.07 3.63
C SER A 73 -6.40 10.20 3.05
N THR A 74 -6.27 10.48 1.75
CA THR A 74 -7.04 11.50 1.03
C THR A 74 -8.35 10.99 0.43
N MET A 75 -8.62 9.68 0.51
CA MET A 75 -9.79 9.04 -0.11
C MET A 75 -11.02 9.04 0.79
N GLY A 76 -10.93 9.72 1.93
CA GLY A 76 -12.06 9.92 2.83
C GLY A 76 -12.62 11.30 2.75
N ASP A 77 -13.90 11.39 2.43
CA ASP A 77 -14.72 12.51 2.90
C ASP A 77 -14.57 12.58 4.43
N ALA A 78 -14.51 13.79 4.97
CA ALA A 78 -14.12 14.14 6.34
C ALA A 78 -14.94 13.52 7.50
N GLY A 79 -15.70 12.45 7.25
CA GLY A 79 -16.50 11.73 8.25
C GLY A 79 -16.61 10.21 8.10
N SER A 80 -16.05 9.52 7.09
CA SER A 80 -16.16 8.04 6.99
C SER A 80 -15.18 7.38 6.02
N SER A 81 -13.96 7.07 6.46
CA SER A 81 -12.95 6.46 5.58
C SER A 81 -12.00 5.47 6.24
N SER A 82 -12.49 4.64 7.16
CA SER A 82 -11.73 3.46 7.55
C SER A 82 -12.00 2.31 6.57
N GLY A 83 -11.05 2.02 5.68
CA GLY A 83 -10.98 0.73 4.98
C GLY A 83 -11.40 0.68 3.50
N GLN A 84 -11.71 1.81 2.85
CA GLN A 84 -11.88 1.79 1.39
C GLN A 84 -10.52 1.61 0.69
N ARG A 85 -10.48 0.67 -0.26
CA ARG A 85 -9.27 0.29 -1.00
C ARG A 85 -9.44 0.58 -2.48
N ARG A 86 -8.36 1.02 -3.11
CA ARG A 86 -8.19 1.01 -4.56
C ARG A 86 -7.20 -0.07 -4.94
N TYR A 87 -7.19 -0.42 -6.22
CA TYR A 87 -6.37 -1.51 -6.75
C TYR A 87 -5.39 -0.92 -7.75
N LEU A 88 -4.10 -1.13 -7.53
CA LEU A 88 -3.00 -0.78 -8.41
C LEU A 88 -2.56 -2.03 -9.17
N VAL A 89 -2.46 -1.93 -10.49
CA VAL A 89 -1.82 -2.93 -11.34
C VAL A 89 -0.44 -2.41 -11.76
N THR A 90 0.59 -3.18 -11.44
CA THR A 90 1.98 -2.85 -11.80
C THR A 90 2.88 -4.09 -11.71
N SER A 91 4.10 -4.00 -12.23
CA SER A 91 5.13 -5.02 -12.00
C SER A 91 5.73 -4.87 -10.59
N LEU A 92 6.22 -5.96 -10.00
CA LEU A 92 6.84 -5.92 -8.67
C LEU A 92 8.06 -4.98 -8.60
N MET A 93 8.80 -4.86 -9.70
CA MET A 93 9.97 -3.97 -9.77
C MET A 93 9.59 -2.49 -9.75
N GLN A 94 8.53 -2.11 -10.47
CA GLN A 94 7.99 -0.75 -10.44
C GLN A 94 7.36 -0.44 -9.09
N PHE A 95 6.56 -1.37 -8.56
CA PHE A 95 6.00 -1.26 -7.23
C PHE A 95 7.08 -0.93 -6.21
N TRP A 96 8.14 -1.73 -6.14
CA TRP A 96 9.22 -1.53 -5.17
C TRP A 96 9.95 -0.20 -5.35
N HIS A 97 10.23 0.21 -6.59
CA HIS A 97 10.90 1.47 -6.89
C HIS A 97 10.13 2.67 -6.30
N HIS A 98 8.81 2.72 -6.50
CA HIS A 98 7.98 3.78 -5.95
C HIS A 98 7.72 3.62 -4.46
N TYR A 99 7.40 2.40 -4.01
CA TYR A 99 7.01 2.10 -2.63
C TYR A 99 8.10 2.47 -1.62
N ARG A 100 9.37 2.22 -1.94
CA ARG A 100 10.51 2.52 -1.05
C ARG A 100 10.62 4.02 -0.72
N ASP A 101 10.21 4.88 -1.64
CA ASP A 101 10.32 6.34 -1.49
C ASP A 101 9.06 6.95 -0.83
N LEU A 102 7.99 6.16 -0.62
CA LEU A 102 6.76 6.62 0.04
C LEU A 102 6.98 6.96 1.51
N LEU A 103 6.23 7.95 2.00
CA LEU A 103 6.12 8.27 3.42
C LEU A 103 5.49 7.09 4.18
N THR A 104 5.86 6.92 5.45
CA THR A 104 5.31 5.83 6.30
C THR A 104 3.79 5.80 6.32
N SER A 105 3.13 6.97 6.33
CA SER A 105 1.66 7.09 6.31
C SER A 105 1.01 6.70 4.98
N GLN A 106 1.79 6.49 3.92
CA GLN A 106 1.32 6.11 2.58
C GLN A 106 1.64 4.65 2.26
N ARG A 107 2.29 3.92 3.16
CA ARG A 107 2.78 2.54 2.92
C ARG A 107 1.73 1.45 3.12
N HIS A 108 0.46 1.82 3.25
CA HIS A 108 -0.67 0.90 3.40
C HIS A 108 -1.04 0.24 2.06
N HIS A 109 -0.22 -0.72 1.64
CA HIS A 109 -0.39 -1.50 0.42
C HIS A 109 -0.36 -2.99 0.76
N TYR A 110 -1.17 -3.77 0.05
CA TYR A 110 -1.38 -5.20 0.27
C TYR A 110 -1.34 -5.92 -1.06
N GLU A 111 -0.56 -7.00 -1.17
CA GLU A 111 -0.63 -7.87 -2.35
C GLU A 111 -1.96 -8.62 -2.35
N VAL A 112 -2.69 -8.57 -3.47
CA VAL A 112 -3.93 -9.32 -3.62
C VAL A 112 -3.59 -10.70 -4.17
N ILE A 113 -3.64 -11.72 -3.31
CA ILE A 113 -3.44 -13.11 -3.71
C ILE A 113 -4.64 -13.55 -4.55
N ARG A 114 -4.35 -13.97 -5.78
CA ARG A 114 -5.38 -14.28 -6.76
C ARG A 114 -5.90 -15.70 -6.61
N GLU A 115 -7.21 -15.86 -6.71
CA GLU A 115 -7.86 -17.17 -6.72
C GLU A 115 -7.44 -17.99 -7.96
N GLY A 116 -7.29 -19.30 -7.80
CA GLY A 116 -6.90 -20.21 -8.89
C GLY A 116 -5.48 -20.05 -9.40
N HIS A 117 -4.63 -19.26 -8.73
CA HIS A 117 -3.23 -19.04 -9.11
C HIS A 117 -2.28 -19.70 -8.11
N ASN A 118 -1.12 -20.13 -8.59
CA ASN A 118 -0.05 -20.66 -7.74
C ASN A 118 0.42 -19.57 -6.75
N CYS A 119 0.49 -19.93 -5.47
CA CYS A 119 1.02 -19.06 -4.43
C CYS A 119 2.02 -19.81 -3.54
N LYS A 120 2.85 -19.07 -2.82
CA LYS A 120 3.72 -19.66 -1.79
C LYS A 120 2.90 -19.92 -0.53
N LEU A 121 3.23 -20.97 0.20
CA LEU A 121 2.71 -21.17 1.55
C LEU A 121 3.09 -19.97 2.43
N PHE A 122 2.11 -19.34 3.07
CA PHE A 122 2.29 -18.22 3.99
C PHE A 122 1.50 -18.46 5.28
N PHE A 123 1.98 -17.89 6.37
CA PHE A 123 1.33 -17.93 7.68
C PHE A 123 1.26 -16.50 8.22
N ASP A 124 0.11 -16.13 8.78
CA ASP A 124 -0.04 -14.92 9.58
C ASP A 124 -0.10 -15.35 11.04
N LEU A 125 0.95 -15.03 11.79
CA LEU A 125 1.13 -15.49 13.17
C LEU A 125 1.07 -14.30 14.10
N GLU A 126 0.03 -14.28 14.93
CA GLU A 126 -0.18 -13.27 15.97
C GLU A 126 -0.45 -13.95 17.31
N PHE A 127 0.12 -13.39 18.38
CA PHE A 127 -0.12 -13.84 19.75
C PHE A 127 -0.13 -12.63 20.69
N LEU A 128 -0.92 -12.72 21.76
CA LEU A 128 -0.94 -11.70 22.80
C LEU A 128 0.35 -11.81 23.63
N THR A 129 1.07 -10.69 23.76
CA THR A 129 2.20 -10.59 24.70
C THR A 129 1.68 -10.18 26.08
N GLU A 130 2.07 -10.92 27.12
CA GLU A 130 1.79 -10.58 28.53
C GLU A 130 2.47 -9.28 28.99
#